data_AF-A0A843HK63-F1
#
_entry.id   AF-A0A843HK63-F1
#
_cell.length_a   1.000
_cell.length_b   1.000
_cell.length_c   1.000
_cell.angle_alpha   90.00
_cell.angle_beta   90.00
_cell.angle_gamma   90.00
#
_symmetry.space_group_name_H-M   'P 1'
#
loop_
_entity.id
_entity.type
_entity.pdbx_description
1 polymer ?
#
loop_
_entity_poly.entity_id
_entity_poly.type
_entity_poly.pdbx_seq_one_letter_code
_entity_poly.pdbx_strand_id
1 'polypeptide(L)'
;LIERLWRRGSYNPPWIWSTIEVINTIRQNVKIPALMDTSGFGSRRGPYNCKKCNKELKHRIIDSNFDQSQIEYDCECKKEWIAEVKFSDLNKSKTPIKHLPLY
;
A
#
# COMPACT_ATOMS: atom_id res chain seq x y z
N LEU A 1 11.92 10.80 11.28
CA LEU A 1 11.99 11.29 9.88
C LEU A 1 10.61 11.45 9.24
N ILE A 2 9.79 10.38 9.17
CA ILE A 2 8.45 10.40 8.51
C ILE A 2 7.54 11.51 9.05
N GLU A 3 7.48 11.71 10.37
CA GLU A 3 6.71 12.80 10.99
C GLU A 3 7.05 14.18 10.39
N ARG A 4 8.34 14.44 10.20
CA ARG A 4 8.84 15.72 9.68
C ARG A 4 8.46 15.89 8.20
N LEU A 5 8.55 14.82 7.41
CA LEU A 5 8.14 14.84 6.00
C LEU A 5 6.63 15.05 5.86
N TRP A 6 5.84 14.36 6.68
CA TRP A 6 4.38 14.52 6.71
C TRP A 6 3.95 15.93 7.11
N ARG A 7 4.55 16.50 8.17
CA ARG A 7 4.29 17.90 8.56
C ARG A 7 4.65 18.92 7.48
N ARG A 8 5.60 18.59 6.60
CA ARG A 8 6.03 19.43 5.46
C ARG A 8 5.23 19.16 4.18
N GLY A 9 4.25 18.24 4.21
CA GLY A 9 3.50 17.83 3.02
C GLY A 9 4.35 17.04 2.00
N SER A 10 5.56 16.62 2.37
CA SER A 10 6.51 15.91 1.50
C SER A 10 6.45 14.38 1.67
N TYR A 11 5.41 13.88 2.33
CA TYR A 11 5.15 12.44 2.49
C TYR A 11 3.83 12.11 1.82
N ASN A 12 3.89 11.24 0.82
CA ASN A 12 2.71 10.62 0.22
C ASN A 12 2.48 9.26 0.90
N PRO A 13 1.30 9.01 1.49
CA PRO A 13 1.00 7.69 2.04
C PRO A 13 1.03 6.60 0.96
N PRO A 14 1.42 5.37 1.32
CA PRO A 14 1.46 4.26 0.37
C PRO A 14 0.05 3.84 -0.08
N TRP A 15 -0.04 3.25 -1.27
CA TRP A 15 -1.28 2.70 -1.78
C TRP A 15 -1.62 1.36 -1.11
N ILE A 16 -2.88 1.19 -0.72
CA ILE A 16 -3.44 -0.11 -0.28
C ILE A 16 -3.39 -1.11 -1.44
N TRP A 17 -3.45 -0.64 -2.69
CA TRP A 17 -3.35 -1.51 -3.87
C TRP A 17 -2.05 -2.32 -3.91
N SER A 18 -0.92 -1.73 -3.52
CA SER A 18 0.34 -2.46 -3.40
C SER A 18 0.25 -3.61 -2.40
N THR A 19 -0.46 -3.42 -1.28
CA THR A 19 -0.71 -4.51 -0.32
C THR A 19 -1.57 -5.61 -0.93
N ILE A 20 -2.64 -5.24 -1.64
CA ILE A 20 -3.54 -6.21 -2.28
C ILE A 20 -2.80 -7.03 -3.34
N GLU A 21 -1.92 -6.39 -4.12
CA GLU A 21 -1.07 -7.08 -5.10
C GLU A 21 -0.18 -8.11 -4.42
N VAL A 22 0.47 -7.75 -3.31
CA VAL A 22 1.30 -8.69 -2.52
C VAL A 22 0.47 -9.82 -1.95
N ILE A 23 -0.70 -9.52 -1.37
CA ILE A 23 -1.61 -10.53 -0.83
C ILE A 23 -2.00 -11.53 -1.92
N ASN A 24 -2.51 -11.04 -3.05
CA ASN A 24 -2.96 -11.91 -4.14
C ASN A 24 -1.82 -12.75 -4.72
N THR A 25 -0.62 -12.16 -4.87
CA THR A 25 0.57 -12.88 -5.33
C THR A 25 0.95 -14.01 -4.37
N ILE A 26 0.88 -13.78 -3.07
CA ILE A 26 1.19 -14.80 -2.07
C ILE A 26 0.10 -15.88 -2.04
N ARG A 27 -1.19 -15.51 -2.08
CA ARG A 27 -2.30 -16.47 -2.13
C ARG A 27 -2.25 -17.38 -3.36
N GLN A 28 -1.72 -16.88 -4.49
CA GLN A 28 -1.54 -17.68 -5.71
C GLN A 28 -0.36 -18.66 -5.61
N ASN A 29 0.74 -18.25 -4.99
CA ASN A 29 2.01 -18.99 -5.07
C ASN A 29 2.33 -19.82 -3.82
N VAL A 30 1.72 -19.51 -2.67
CA VAL A 30 2.06 -20.09 -1.38
C VAL A 30 0.85 -20.77 -0.76
N LYS A 31 1.00 -22.05 -0.41
CA LYS A 31 -0.07 -22.85 0.23
C LYS A 31 -0.12 -22.70 1.76
N ILE A 32 0.87 -22.04 2.35
CA ILE A 32 0.96 -21.83 3.79
C ILE A 32 0.05 -20.66 4.17
N PRO A 33 -0.86 -20.83 5.15
CA PRO A 33 -1.67 -19.74 5.64
C PRO A 33 -0.80 -18.59 6.17
N ALA A 34 -1.08 -17.37 5.72
CA ALA A 34 -0.32 -16.19 6.09
C ALA A 34 -1.27 -15.05 6.45
N LEU A 35 -1.02 -14.40 7.59
CA LEU A 35 -1.74 -13.19 7.99
C LEU A 35 -0.98 -11.98 7.46
N MET A 36 -1.64 -11.21 6.61
CA MET A 36 -1.04 -10.05 5.95
C MET A 36 -1.93 -8.84 6.20
N ASP A 37 -1.35 -7.82 6.83
CA ASP A 37 -2.01 -6.54 7.02
C ASP A 37 -0.96 -5.42 7.00
N THR A 38 -1.43 -4.19 6.87
CA THR A 38 -0.62 -3.00 6.94
C THR A 38 -0.80 -2.27 8.26
N SER A 39 0.30 -1.81 8.83
CA SER A 39 0.23 -0.95 10.00
C SER A 39 -0.37 0.41 9.64
N GLY A 40 -1.21 0.93 10.53
CA GLY A 40 -1.76 2.29 10.41
C GLY A 40 -2.91 2.43 9.43
N PHE A 41 -3.56 1.34 8.99
CA PHE A 41 -4.74 1.40 8.12
C PHE A 41 -5.86 2.26 8.76
N GLY A 42 -6.25 3.34 8.09
CA GLY A 42 -7.25 4.31 8.58
C GLY A 42 -6.70 5.43 9.45
N SER A 43 -5.39 5.44 9.72
CA SER A 43 -4.73 6.60 10.32
C SER A 43 -4.52 7.71 9.29
N ARG A 44 -4.28 8.95 9.75
CA ARG A 44 -4.01 10.12 8.88
C ARG A 44 -2.76 9.98 7.99
N ARG A 45 -1.88 9.01 8.27
CA ARG A 45 -0.58 8.83 7.62
C ARG A 45 -0.39 7.44 7.02
N GLY A 46 -1.35 6.56 7.28
CA GLY A 46 -1.28 5.18 6.85
C GLY A 46 -1.76 5.01 5.42
N PRO A 47 -1.76 3.76 4.94
CA PRO A 47 -2.10 3.45 3.56
C PRO A 47 -3.47 4.00 3.15
N TYR A 48 -3.54 4.53 1.93
CA TYR A 48 -4.72 5.21 1.43
C TYR A 48 -4.80 5.10 -0.10
N ASN A 49 -6.00 4.83 -0.63
CA ASN A 49 -6.30 4.90 -2.06
C ASN A 49 -7.29 6.04 -2.35
N CYS A 50 -8.56 5.85 -2.01
CA CYS A 50 -9.60 6.87 -2.16
C CYS A 50 -10.69 6.70 -1.10
N LYS A 51 -11.51 7.73 -0.90
CA LYS A 51 -12.57 7.71 0.11
C LYS A 51 -13.61 6.60 -0.15
N LYS A 52 -13.82 6.21 -1.41
CA LYS A 52 -14.82 5.22 -1.82
C LYS A 52 -14.38 3.80 -1.43
N CYS A 53 -13.15 3.41 -1.79
CA CYS A 53 -12.71 2.01 -1.66
C CYS A 53 -12.05 1.67 -0.32
N ASN A 54 -11.45 2.63 0.39
CA ASN A 54 -10.58 2.31 1.53
C ASN A 54 -11.26 1.45 2.61
N LYS A 55 -12.51 1.79 2.97
CA LYS A 55 -13.25 1.06 3.99
C LYS A 55 -13.50 -0.38 3.54
N GLU A 56 -13.97 -0.56 2.31
CA GLU A 56 -14.27 -1.88 1.77
C GLU A 56 -13.00 -2.72 1.62
N LEU A 57 -11.92 -2.15 1.10
CA LEU A 57 -10.63 -2.84 0.99
C LEU A 57 -10.10 -3.31 2.35
N LYS A 58 -10.30 -2.52 3.41
CA LYS A 58 -9.96 -2.95 4.77
C LYS A 58 -10.70 -4.23 5.16
N HIS A 59 -12.01 -4.25 4.93
CA HIS A 59 -12.84 -5.42 5.24
C HIS A 59 -12.40 -6.63 4.42
N ARG A 60 -12.17 -6.46 3.11
CA ARG A 60 -11.68 -7.54 2.24
C ARG A 60 -10.33 -8.10 2.65
N ILE A 61 -9.40 -7.25 3.13
CA ILE A 61 -8.10 -7.72 3.66
C ILE A 61 -8.31 -8.58 4.91
N ILE A 62 -9.19 -8.14 5.80
CA ILE A 62 -9.53 -8.90 7.01
C ILE A 62 -10.19 -10.23 6.63
N ASP A 63 -11.15 -10.23 5.70
CA ASP A 63 -11.82 -11.42 5.22
C ASP A 63 -10.82 -12.39 4.55
N SER A 64 -9.92 -11.88 3.70
CA SER A 64 -8.82 -12.62 3.06
C SER A 64 -7.86 -13.28 4.05
N ASN A 65 -7.71 -12.70 5.25
CA ASN A 65 -6.91 -13.28 6.32
C ASN A 65 -7.63 -14.45 7.02
N PHE A 66 -8.96 -14.49 7.00
CA PHE A 66 -9.73 -15.60 7.56
C PHE A 66 -9.91 -16.74 6.56
N ASP A 67 -10.30 -16.43 5.32
CA ASP A 67 -10.63 -17.43 4.31
C ASP A 67 -9.44 -17.85 3.43
N GLN A 68 -8.32 -17.13 3.50
CA GLN A 68 -7.14 -17.30 2.65
C GLN A 68 -7.45 -17.16 1.15
N SER A 69 -8.51 -16.43 0.79
CA SER A 69 -8.92 -16.18 -0.58
C SER A 69 -8.22 -14.96 -1.19
N GLN A 70 -8.27 -14.87 -2.52
CA GLN A 70 -7.79 -13.69 -3.24
C GLN A 70 -8.79 -12.54 -3.12
N ILE A 71 -8.26 -11.33 -3.05
CA ILE A 71 -9.05 -10.11 -2.99
C ILE A 71 -9.33 -9.64 -4.41
N GLU A 72 -10.57 -9.83 -4.86
CA GLU A 72 -11.08 -9.30 -6.11
C GLU A 72 -11.87 -8.01 -5.84
N TYR A 73 -11.27 -6.88 -6.22
CA TYR A 73 -11.90 -5.57 -6.10
C TYR A 73 -11.36 -4.61 -7.16
N ASP A 74 -12.23 -3.77 -7.71
CA ASP A 74 -11.86 -2.75 -8.68
C ASP A 74 -12.44 -1.39 -8.33
N CYS A 75 -11.65 -0.35 -8.57
CA CYS A 75 -12.06 1.04 -8.39
C CYS A 75 -11.28 1.92 -9.35
N GLU A 76 -11.87 3.06 -9.72
CA GLU A 76 -11.28 4.03 -10.65
C GLU A 76 -9.86 4.47 -10.24
N CYS A 77 -9.59 4.62 -8.94
CA CYS A 77 -8.29 5.02 -8.41
C CYS A 77 -7.18 3.98 -8.62
N LYS A 78 -7.52 2.74 -8.98
CA LYS A 78 -6.54 1.71 -9.34
C LYS A 78 -5.72 2.12 -10.56
N LYS A 79 -6.32 2.88 -11.49
CA LYS A 79 -5.62 3.41 -12.67
C LYS A 79 -4.51 4.40 -12.29
N GLU A 80 -4.76 5.23 -11.27
CA GLU A 80 -3.77 6.18 -10.74
C GLU A 80 -2.60 5.43 -10.12
N TRP A 81 -2.88 4.43 -9.28
CA TRP A 81 -1.85 3.57 -8.70
C TRP A 81 -0.99 2.88 -9.77
N ILE A 82 -1.62 2.29 -10.79
CA ILE A 82 -0.89 1.66 -11.91
C ILE A 82 0.00 2.67 -12.62
N ALA A 83 -0.48 3.89 -12.85
CA ALA A 83 0.32 4.95 -13.45
C ALA A 83 1.50 5.33 -12.57
N GLU A 84 1.28 5.52 -11.26
CA GLU A 84 2.37 5.84 -10.31
C GLU A 84 3.43 4.74 -10.26
N VAL A 85 3.03 3.46 -10.22
CA VAL A 85 3.98 2.34 -10.23
C VAL A 85 4.79 2.35 -11.54
N LYS A 86 4.13 2.50 -12.69
CA LYS A 86 4.78 2.52 -14.01
C LYS A 86 5.76 3.68 -14.20
N PHE A 87 5.42 4.86 -13.69
CA PHE A 87 6.23 6.08 -13.85
C PHE A 87 7.06 6.42 -12.60
N SER A 88 7.13 5.52 -11.63
CA SER A 88 7.85 5.73 -10.37
C SER A 88 9.32 6.12 -10.58
N ASP A 89 9.97 5.53 -11.58
CA ASP A 89 11.36 5.83 -11.93
C ASP A 89 11.57 7.26 -12.44
N LEU A 90 10.58 7.86 -13.11
CA LEU A 90 10.66 9.25 -13.56
C LEU A 90 10.63 10.23 -12.40
N ASN A 91 9.91 9.87 -11.34
CA ASN A 91 9.72 10.69 -10.14
C ASN A 91 10.80 10.44 -9.07
N LYS A 92 11.74 9.53 -9.33
CA LYS A 92 12.81 9.21 -8.39
C LYS A 92 13.81 10.36 -8.35
N SER A 93 14.13 10.82 -7.14
CA SER A 93 15.20 11.80 -6.95
C SER A 93 16.51 11.24 -7.50
N LYS A 94 17.20 12.03 -8.34
CA LYS A 94 18.54 11.71 -8.84
C LYS A 94 19.61 11.82 -7.77
N THR A 95 19.28 12.40 -6.61
CA THR A 95 20.20 12.50 -5.48
C THR A 95 20.43 11.11 -4.90
N PRO A 96 21.68 10.61 -4.83
CA PRO A 96 21.97 9.33 -4.21
C PRO A 96 21.52 9.35 -2.76
N ILE A 97 20.77 8.34 -2.36
CA ILE A 97 20.32 8.16 -0.98
C ILE A 97 21.59 7.86 -0.17
N LYS A 98 22.18 8.90 0.44
CA LYS A 98 23.10 8.68 1.55
C LYS A 98 22.26 8.03 2.64
N HIS A 99 22.51 6.76 2.93
CA HIS A 99 21.89 6.09 4.05
C HIS A 99 22.22 6.93 5.30
N LEU A 100 21.25 7.72 5.75
CA LEU A 100 21.38 8.43 7.01
C LEU A 100 21.30 7.33 8.08
N PRO A 101 22.35 7.10 8.87
CA PRO A 101 22.27 6.15 9.97
C PRO A 101 21.09 6.57 10.83
N LEU A 102 20.29 5.58 11.25
CA LEU A 102 19.19 5.79 12.18
C LEU A 102 19.74 5.95 13.61
N TYR A 103 20.74 6.82 13.80
CA TYR A 103 21.29 7.25 15.09
C TYR A 103 21.78 8.68 14.96
#